data_AF-A0A9J5Y6W3-F1
#
_entry.id   AF-A0A9J5Y6W3-F1
#
_cell.length_a   1.000
_cell.length_b   1.000
_cell.length_c   1.000
_cell.angle_alpha   90.00
_cell.angle_beta   90.00
_cell.angle_gamma   90.00
#
_symmetry.space_group_name_H-M   'P 1'
#
loop_
_entity.id
_entity.type
_entity.pdbx_description
1 polymer ?
#
loop_
_entity_poly.entity_id
_entity_poly.type
_entity_poly.pdbx_seq_one_letter_code
_entity_poly.pdbx_strand_id
1 'polypeptide(L)'
;MDNGKYGERPIILAMKGHPGTGKSTLAQSIAKTLKCPLIDKDHFKDCTKPLQQITKATKLINDLSYDAMWRVASAQLDLGLSVVIDSPLSRRAHLDRIIEIADRCGARVVVVECKPRDEAEWRRRLEQRSELVEYGSSWHKPSTWQEME
;
A
#
# COMPACT_ATOMS: atom_id res chain seq x y z
N MET A 1 -10.96 -41.05 8.60
CA MET A 1 -10.14 -40.78 7.40
C MET A 1 -9.99 -39.29 7.32
N ASP A 2 -8.83 -38.82 7.77
CA ASP A 2 -8.49 -37.41 7.92
C ASP A 2 -8.01 -36.88 6.57
N ASN A 3 -8.93 -36.29 5.81
CA ASN A 3 -8.61 -35.63 4.55
C ASN A 3 -8.02 -34.26 4.86
N GLY A 4 -6.71 -34.21 5.06
CA GLY A 4 -5.93 -33.00 5.24
C GLY A 4 -6.12 -32.02 4.08
N LYS A 5 -7.10 -31.13 4.21
CA LYS A 5 -7.19 -29.88 3.44
C LYS A 5 -6.23 -28.88 4.07
N TYR A 6 -4.93 -29.03 3.82
CA TYR A 6 -4.04 -27.86 3.91
C TYR A 6 -4.40 -26.95 2.73
N GLY A 7 -5.48 -26.18 2.86
CA GLY A 7 -5.72 -25.05 1.96
C GLY A 7 -4.46 -24.17 2.00
N GLU A 8 -3.96 -23.77 0.83
CA GLU A 8 -2.78 -22.93 0.76
C GLU A 8 -2.98 -21.71 1.66
N ARG A 9 -2.03 -21.48 2.59
CA ARG A 9 -2.12 -20.34 3.50
C ARG A 9 -2.13 -19.06 2.66
N PRO A 10 -3.09 -18.13 2.87
CA PRO A 10 -3.11 -16.86 2.18
C PRO A 10 -1.80 -16.11 2.35
N ILE A 11 -1.42 -15.31 1.36
CA ILE A 11 -0.21 -14.49 1.40
C ILE A 11 -0.60 -13.03 1.46
N ILE A 12 0.02 -12.29 2.37
CA ILE A 12 0.04 -10.83 2.37
C ILE A 12 1.34 -10.39 1.72
N LEU A 13 1.25 -9.84 0.51
CA LEU A 13 2.39 -9.25 -0.18
C LEU A 13 2.40 -7.75 0.09
N ALA A 14 3.27 -7.33 1.00
CA ALA A 14 3.40 -5.94 1.43
C ALA A 14 4.48 -5.22 0.61
N MET A 15 4.08 -4.20 -0.14
CA MET A 15 5.03 -3.36 -0.86
C MET A 15 5.71 -2.39 0.10
N LYS A 16 7.00 -2.11 -0.13
CA LYS A 16 7.79 -1.13 0.63
C LYS A 16 8.60 -0.24 -0.30
N GLY A 17 8.74 1.03 0.07
CA GLY A 17 9.66 1.96 -0.56
C GLY A 17 9.05 3.34 -0.83
N HIS A 18 9.89 4.27 -1.25
CA HIS A 18 9.52 5.68 -1.41
C HIS A 18 8.60 5.93 -2.61
N PRO A 19 7.88 7.07 -2.65
CA PRO A 19 7.16 7.50 -3.85
C PRO A 19 8.07 7.48 -5.08
N GLY A 20 7.53 7.19 -6.27
CA GLY A 20 8.32 7.17 -7.52
C GLY A 20 9.20 5.93 -7.77
N THR A 21 9.37 5.01 -6.80
CA THR A 21 10.24 3.82 -6.97
C THR A 21 9.60 2.66 -7.75
N GLY A 22 8.41 2.85 -8.32
CA GLY A 22 7.72 1.83 -9.14
C GLY A 22 6.93 0.76 -8.37
N LYS A 23 6.79 0.88 -7.03
CA LYS A 23 5.99 -0.08 -6.22
C LYS A 23 4.59 -0.30 -6.76
N SER A 24 3.83 0.77 -7.03
CA SER A 24 2.43 0.65 -7.45
C SER A 24 2.29 -0.07 -8.78
N THR A 25 3.24 0.17 -9.71
CA THR A 25 3.32 -0.58 -10.98
C THR A 25 3.59 -2.06 -10.74
N LEU A 26 4.55 -2.39 -9.88
CA LEU A 26 4.87 -3.78 -9.54
C LEU A 26 3.72 -4.46 -8.79
N ALA A 27 3.08 -3.76 -7.85
CA ALA A 27 1.95 -4.22 -7.07
C ALA A 27 0.77 -4.59 -7.97
N GLN A 28 0.43 -3.72 -8.94
CA GLN A 28 -0.59 -3.98 -9.94
C GLN A 28 -0.25 -5.18 -10.81
N SER A 29 1.00 -5.31 -11.25
CA SER A 29 1.44 -6.48 -12.03
C SER A 29 1.28 -7.77 -11.23
N ILE A 30 1.75 -7.80 -9.98
CA ILE A 30 1.64 -8.96 -9.08
C ILE A 30 0.17 -9.31 -8.86
N ALA A 31 -0.67 -8.33 -8.51
CA ALA A 31 -2.09 -8.56 -8.26
C ALA A 31 -2.82 -9.12 -9.49
N LYS A 32 -2.52 -8.61 -10.68
CA LYS A 32 -3.06 -9.13 -11.95
C LYS A 32 -2.60 -10.56 -12.22
N THR A 33 -1.32 -10.85 -12.04
CA THR A 33 -0.74 -12.17 -12.28
C THR A 33 -1.28 -13.22 -11.31
N LEU A 34 -1.35 -12.87 -10.01
CA LEU A 34 -1.83 -13.75 -8.95
C LEU A 34 -3.36 -13.76 -8.82
N LYS A 35 -4.06 -12.92 -9.58
CA LYS A 35 -5.53 -12.73 -9.53
C LYS A 35 -6.05 -12.50 -8.11
N CYS A 36 -5.35 -11.66 -7.37
CA CYS A 36 -5.67 -11.36 -5.98
C CYS A 36 -5.98 -9.86 -5.78
N PRO A 37 -6.75 -9.48 -4.75
CA PRO A 37 -7.03 -8.08 -4.45
C PRO A 37 -5.76 -7.25 -4.30
N LEU A 38 -5.75 -6.08 -4.95
CA LEU A 38 -4.79 -5.00 -4.71
C LEU A 38 -5.44 -3.97 -3.77
N ILE A 39 -4.78 -3.73 -2.65
CA ILE A 39 -5.21 -2.80 -1.61
C ILE A 39 -4.19 -1.67 -1.56
N ASP A 40 -4.50 -0.58 -2.27
CA ASP A 40 -3.63 0.60 -2.35
C ASP A 40 -4.07 1.65 -1.32
N LYS A 41 -3.16 1.99 -0.40
CA LYS A 41 -3.36 3.01 0.64
C LYS A 41 -3.77 4.38 0.07
N ASP A 42 -3.32 4.73 -1.14
CA ASP A 42 -3.66 6.00 -1.75
C ASP A 42 -5.11 6.06 -2.21
N HIS A 43 -5.73 4.93 -2.61
CA HIS A 43 -7.16 4.92 -2.94
C HIS A 43 -8.00 5.35 -1.74
N PHE A 44 -7.70 4.82 -0.54
CA PHE A 44 -8.40 5.20 0.68
C PHE A 44 -8.17 6.66 1.04
N LYS A 45 -6.91 7.13 0.98
CA LYS A 45 -6.61 8.53 1.30
C LYS A 45 -7.22 9.50 0.29
N ASP A 46 -7.27 9.14 -0.99
CA ASP A 46 -7.82 10.00 -2.02
C ASP A 46 -9.34 10.19 -1.88
N CYS A 47 -10.07 9.18 -1.40
CA CYS A 47 -11.49 9.32 -1.04
C CYS A 47 -11.73 10.35 0.08
N THR A 48 -10.71 10.68 0.87
CA THR A 48 -10.82 11.64 1.98
C THR A 48 -10.48 13.09 1.60
N LYS A 49 -10.10 13.35 0.34
CA LYS A 49 -9.75 14.71 -0.13
C LYS A 49 -10.81 15.77 0.18
N PRO A 50 -12.12 15.54 -0.05
CA PRO A 50 -13.14 16.55 0.26
C PRO A 50 -13.17 16.91 1.74
N LEU A 51 -12.92 15.93 2.63
CA LEU A 51 -12.90 16.15 4.08
C LEU A 51 -11.67 16.95 4.51
N GLN A 52 -10.50 16.72 3.90
CA GLN A 52 -9.27 17.46 4.21
C GLN A 52 -9.35 18.94 3.81
N GLN A 53 -10.19 19.30 2.85
CA GLN A 53 -10.43 20.70 2.48
C GLN A 53 -11.28 21.45 3.52
N ILE A 54 -12.10 20.70 4.29
CA ILE A 54 -13.04 21.26 5.27
C ILE A 54 -12.43 21.27 6.68
N THR A 55 -11.60 20.27 7.00
CA THR A 55 -10.98 20.13 8.33
C THR A 55 -9.45 20.03 8.27
N LYS A 56 -8.79 20.66 9.24
CA LYS A 56 -7.33 20.55 9.45
C LYS A 56 -6.90 19.23 10.13
N ALA A 57 -7.82 18.28 10.32
CA ALA A 57 -7.58 17.00 10.99
C ALA A 57 -6.82 15.97 10.10
N THR A 58 -5.76 16.39 9.41
CA THR A 58 -5.04 15.57 8.41
C THR A 58 -4.48 14.27 8.99
N LYS A 59 -3.99 14.30 10.24
CA LYS A 59 -3.47 13.10 10.92
C LYS A 59 -4.56 12.07 11.17
N LEU A 60 -5.69 12.50 11.74
CA LEU A 60 -6.84 11.64 12.03
C LEU A 60 -7.39 11.00 10.76
N ILE A 61 -7.51 11.79 9.68
CA ILE A 61 -7.98 11.30 8.38
C ILE A 61 -7.01 10.27 7.78
N ASN A 62 -5.71 10.52 7.91
CA ASN A 62 -4.70 9.58 7.45
C ASN A 62 -4.75 8.27 8.24
N ASP A 63 -4.90 8.33 9.57
CA ASP A 63 -4.99 7.15 10.42
C ASP A 63 -6.27 6.35 10.12
N LEU A 64 -7.42 7.04 9.92
CA LEU A 64 -8.66 6.41 9.45
C LEU A 64 -8.49 5.72 8.08
N SER A 65 -7.71 6.31 7.17
CA SER A 65 -7.42 5.71 5.86
C SER A 65 -6.64 4.39 6.01
N TYR A 66 -5.69 4.32 6.95
CA TYR A 66 -4.99 3.09 7.29
C TYR A 66 -5.94 2.07 7.92
N ASP A 67 -6.77 2.47 8.87
CA ASP A 67 -7.71 1.57 9.53
C ASP A 67 -8.71 0.94 8.56
N ALA A 68 -9.26 1.74 7.64
CA ALA A 68 -10.13 1.25 6.58
C ALA A 68 -9.41 0.25 5.67
N MET A 69 -8.18 0.56 5.28
CA MET A 69 -7.33 -0.32 4.48
C MET A 69 -7.08 -1.67 5.18
N TRP A 70 -6.73 -1.65 6.47
CA TRP A 70 -6.52 -2.85 7.27
C TRP A 70 -7.78 -3.70 7.43
N ARG A 71 -8.95 -3.06 7.53
CA ARG A 71 -10.24 -3.74 7.60
C ARG A 71 -10.56 -4.47 6.29
N VAL A 72 -10.31 -3.84 5.15
CA VAL A 72 -10.46 -4.48 3.84
C VAL A 72 -9.50 -5.65 3.67
N ALA A 73 -8.20 -5.45 3.98
CA ALA A 73 -7.21 -6.53 3.90
C ALA A 73 -7.59 -7.73 4.77
N SER A 74 -8.00 -7.47 6.00
CA SER A 74 -8.52 -8.47 6.93
C SER A 74 -9.70 -9.25 6.34
N ALA A 75 -10.70 -8.55 5.81
CA ALA A 75 -11.90 -9.19 5.26
C ALA A 75 -11.57 -10.12 4.07
N GLN A 76 -10.59 -9.77 3.23
CA GLN A 76 -10.19 -10.64 2.13
C GLN A 76 -9.41 -11.87 2.59
N LEU A 77 -8.53 -11.69 3.58
CA LEU A 77 -7.77 -12.80 4.17
C LEU A 77 -8.68 -13.79 4.91
N ASP A 78 -9.71 -13.29 5.61
CA ASP A 78 -10.71 -14.12 6.29
C ASP A 78 -11.52 -14.97 5.28
N LEU A 79 -11.62 -14.53 4.02
CA LEU A 79 -12.19 -15.30 2.89
C LEU A 79 -11.18 -16.28 2.25
N GLY A 80 -9.97 -16.37 2.79
CA GLY A 80 -8.89 -17.22 2.25
C GLY A 80 -8.18 -16.63 1.03
N LEU A 81 -8.38 -15.36 0.70
CA LEU A 81 -7.72 -14.71 -0.43
C LEU A 81 -6.36 -14.15 -0.03
N SER A 82 -5.34 -14.38 -0.86
CA SER A 82 -4.09 -13.61 -0.79
C SER A 82 -4.37 -12.14 -1.14
N VAL A 83 -3.54 -11.21 -0.67
CA VAL A 83 -3.69 -9.78 -0.95
C VAL A 83 -2.34 -9.14 -1.25
N VAL A 84 -2.34 -8.13 -2.13
CA VAL A 84 -1.22 -7.21 -2.29
C VAL A 84 -1.58 -5.91 -1.58
N ILE A 85 -0.74 -5.46 -0.65
CA ILE A 85 -0.91 -4.19 0.07
C ILE A 85 0.13 -3.22 -0.46
N ASP A 86 -0.30 -2.20 -1.21
CA ASP A 86 0.57 -1.12 -1.66
C ASP A 86 0.52 0.05 -0.67
N SER A 87 1.56 0.15 0.13
CA SER A 87 1.79 1.29 1.02
C SER A 87 3.29 1.59 1.10
N PRO A 88 3.71 2.78 1.57
CA PRO A 88 5.14 3.06 1.72
C PRO A 88 5.85 2.13 2.71
N LEU A 89 5.11 1.54 3.66
CA LEU A 89 5.62 0.75 4.79
C LEU A 89 6.80 1.44 5.52
N SER A 90 6.70 2.75 5.70
CA SER A 90 7.77 3.61 6.24
C SER A 90 7.86 3.60 7.77
N ARG A 91 6.82 3.16 8.47
CA ARG A 91 6.76 3.10 9.93
C ARG A 91 6.69 1.65 10.39
N ARG A 92 7.44 1.31 11.45
CA ARG A 92 7.45 -0.04 12.03
C ARG A 92 6.05 -0.50 12.46
N ALA A 93 5.25 0.39 13.04
CA ALA A 93 3.87 0.11 13.43
C ALA A 93 3.00 -0.45 12.28
N HIS A 94 3.27 -0.07 11.02
CA HIS A 94 2.54 -0.60 9.87
C HIS A 94 2.94 -2.04 9.54
N LEU A 95 4.22 -2.38 9.71
CA LEU A 95 4.69 -3.75 9.59
C LEU A 95 4.16 -4.61 10.73
N ASP A 96 4.21 -4.12 11.96
CA ASP A 96 3.68 -4.82 13.13
C ASP A 96 2.19 -5.12 12.92
N ARG A 97 1.42 -4.14 12.40
CA ARG A 97 0.00 -4.35 12.08
C ARG A 97 -0.23 -5.41 11.00
N ILE A 98 0.61 -5.48 9.98
CA ILE A 98 0.54 -6.53 8.95
C ILE A 98 0.80 -7.91 9.57
N ILE A 99 1.79 -8.01 10.46
CA ILE A 99 2.11 -9.25 11.17
C ILE A 99 0.93 -9.69 12.05
N GLU A 100 0.34 -8.77 12.82
CA GLU A 100 -0.84 -9.05 13.64
C GLU A 100 -2.02 -9.59 12.81
N ILE A 101 -2.28 -8.97 11.66
CA ILE A 101 -3.34 -9.42 10.74
C ILE A 101 -3.00 -10.81 10.18
N ALA A 102 -1.74 -11.04 9.81
CA ALA A 102 -1.29 -12.31 9.26
C ALA A 102 -1.47 -13.45 10.27
N ASP A 103 -1.01 -13.25 11.51
CA ASP A 103 -1.12 -14.23 12.58
C ASP A 103 -2.58 -14.58 12.86
N ARG A 104 -3.45 -13.56 12.93
CA ARG A 104 -4.90 -13.76 13.13
C ARG A 104 -5.54 -14.56 12.00
N CYS A 105 -5.17 -14.28 10.75
CA CYS A 105 -5.78 -14.93 9.57
C CYS A 105 -5.06 -16.22 9.14
N GLY A 106 -4.00 -16.64 9.84
CA GLY A 106 -3.18 -17.79 9.41
C GLY A 106 -2.45 -17.57 8.08
N ALA A 107 -2.16 -16.32 7.73
CA ALA A 107 -1.52 -15.92 6.49
C ALA A 107 0.01 -15.83 6.62
N ARG A 108 0.72 -15.83 5.48
CA ARG A 108 2.16 -15.58 5.40
C ARG A 108 2.42 -14.15 4.96
N VAL A 109 3.43 -13.50 5.52
CA VAL A 109 3.85 -12.16 5.11
C VAL A 109 5.06 -12.23 4.19
N VAL A 110 4.99 -11.55 3.04
CA VAL A 110 6.12 -11.32 2.13
C VAL A 110 6.26 -9.82 1.93
N VAL A 111 7.45 -9.27 2.21
CA VAL A 111 7.74 -7.85 1.97
C VAL A 111 8.54 -7.71 0.69
N VAL A 112 8.05 -6.87 -0.23
CA VAL A 112 8.73 -6.54 -1.50
C VAL A 112 9.18 -5.09 -1.45
N GLU A 113 10.48 -4.88 -1.30
CA GLU A 113 11.08 -3.54 -1.23
C GLU A 113 11.53 -3.05 -2.61
N CYS A 114 10.89 -2.01 -3.13
CA CYS A 114 11.30 -1.36 -4.37
C CYS A 114 12.24 -0.18 -4.06
N LYS A 115 13.51 -0.35 -4.43
CA LYS A 115 14.53 0.69 -4.34
C LYS A 115 14.81 1.30 -5.73
N PRO A 116 14.99 2.62 -5.83
CA PRO A 116 15.49 3.23 -7.04
C PRO A 116 16.91 2.71 -7.29
N ARG A 117 17.20 2.29 -8.53
CA ARG A 117 18.56 1.89 -8.94
C ARG A 117 19.39 3.08 -9.43
N ASP A 118 18.71 4.10 -9.93
CA ASP A 118 19.28 5.33 -10.47
C ASP A 118 18.51 6.51 -9.87
N GLU A 119 19.24 7.36 -9.15
CA GLU A 119 18.70 8.53 -8.44
C GLU A 119 18.25 9.62 -9.42
N ALA A 120 18.96 9.80 -10.54
CA ALA A 120 18.60 10.79 -11.55
C ALA A 120 17.29 10.41 -12.24
N GLU A 121 17.12 9.13 -12.59
CA GLU A 121 15.86 8.63 -13.14
C GLU A 121 14.72 8.65 -12.12
N TRP A 122 15.02 8.41 -10.84
CA TRP A 122 14.02 8.51 -9.78
C TRP A 122 13.54 9.94 -9.58
N ARG A 123 14.46 10.91 -9.57
CA ARG A 123 14.18 12.34 -9.54
C ARG A 123 13.30 12.77 -10.71
N ARG A 124 13.69 12.40 -11.94
CA ARG A 124 12.91 12.66 -13.16
C ARG A 124 11.48 12.13 -13.05
N ARG A 125 11.29 10.91 -12.53
CA ARG A 125 9.96 10.31 -12.34
C ARG A 125 9.12 11.00 -11.28
N LEU A 126 9.73 11.46 -10.19
CA LEU A 126 9.04 12.21 -9.14
C LEU A 126 8.53 13.54 -9.69
N GLU A 127 9.41 14.29 -10.34
CA GLU A 127 9.11 15.62 -10.91
C GLU A 127 8.06 15.52 -12.03
N GLN A 128 8.20 14.58 -12.98
CA GLN A 128 7.18 14.36 -14.03
C GLN A 128 5.81 13.95 -13.47
N ARG A 129 5.79 13.21 -12.37
CA ARG A 129 4.52 12.84 -11.73
C ARG A 129 3.84 14.08 -11.16
N SER A 130 4.59 15.02 -10.59
CA SER A 130 4.04 16.27 -10.02
C SER A 130 3.30 17.11 -11.06
N GLU A 131 3.81 17.16 -12.30
CA GLU A 131 3.20 17.87 -13.43
C GLU A 131 1.86 17.24 -13.86
N LEU A 132 1.70 15.92 -13.69
CA LEU A 132 0.47 15.20 -14.00
C LEU A 132 -0.56 15.20 -12.85
N VAL A 133 -0.16 15.61 -11.63
CA VAL A 133 -1.00 15.56 -10.42
C VAL A 133 -2.00 16.71 -10.34
N GLU A 134 -1.92 17.71 -11.21
CA GLU A 134 -2.89 18.82 -11.28
C GLU A 134 -4.36 18.34 -11.38
N TYR A 135 -4.60 17.09 -11.79
CA TYR A 135 -5.94 16.49 -11.87
C TYR A 135 -6.21 15.22 -11.05
N GLY A 136 -5.29 14.72 -10.22
CA GLY A 136 -5.65 13.69 -9.23
C GLY A 136 -4.65 12.57 -8.98
N SER A 137 -4.40 12.36 -7.68
CA SER A 137 -3.66 11.28 -7.01
C SER A 137 -2.23 11.68 -6.62
N SER A 138 -1.94 11.66 -5.30
CA SER A 138 -0.65 12.06 -4.67
C SER A 138 -0.42 13.53 -4.26
N TRP A 139 -1.44 14.37 -4.08
CA TRP A 139 -1.31 15.73 -3.49
C TRP A 139 -0.63 15.82 -2.11
N HIS A 140 -0.44 14.68 -1.44
CA HIS A 140 0.05 14.58 -0.07
C HIS A 140 1.39 13.85 0.05
N LYS A 141 2.00 13.51 -1.08
CA LYS A 141 3.32 12.86 -1.12
C LYS A 141 4.36 13.91 -1.50
N PRO A 142 5.62 13.72 -1.09
CA PRO A 142 6.74 14.42 -1.71
C PRO A 142 6.59 14.33 -3.23
N SER A 143 6.34 15.48 -3.83
CA SER A 143 6.14 15.67 -5.26
C SER A 143 7.41 16.25 -5.89
N THR A 144 8.27 16.84 -5.06
CA THR A 144 9.59 17.35 -5.46
C THR A 144 10.70 16.59 -4.75
N TRP A 145 11.90 16.64 -5.34
CA TRP A 145 13.11 16.09 -4.73
C TRP A 145 13.45 16.76 -3.39
N GLN A 146 13.18 18.06 -3.26
CA GLN A 146 13.44 18.81 -2.03
C GLN A 146 12.55 18.39 -0.87
N GLU A 147 11.35 17.85 -1.14
CA GLU A 147 10.46 17.29 -0.11
C GLU A 147 10.86 15.87 0.31
N MET A 148 11.82 15.28 -0.41
CA MET A 148 12.35 13.93 -0.19
C MET A 148 13.64 13.91 0.63
N GLU A 149 14.40 15.00 0.63
CA GLU A 149 15.56 15.26 1.50
C GLU A 149 15.13 15.70 2.92
#